data_AF-A0A1V2NQC0-F1
#
_entry.id   AF-A0A1V2NQC0-F1
#
_cell.length_a   1.000
_cell.length_b   1.000
_cell.length_c   1.000
_cell.angle_alpha   90.00
_cell.angle_beta   90.00
_cell.angle_gamma   90.00
#
_symmetry.space_group_name_H-M   'P 1'
#
loop_
_entity.id
_entity.type
_entity.pdbx_description
1 polymer ?
#
loop_
_entity_poly.entity_id
_entity_poly.type
_entity_poly.pdbx_seq_one_letter_code
_entity_poly.pdbx_strand_id
1 'polypeptide(L)'
;MATTAGRGILALGTVAVLLIIGVVLALLVDPFTRMPIEVDGATEWVARVLLVLAVAWVVIGMLAARTRLVGRPGAAAARATWIASTRPWRARESTLGVLPLDRWFMILIPGVLLVATRITQARGDGVGSVVLAVAGWLVFALAVRLLLGTRSPWPVIAAVGGALVLRCIVTLAALSFSGPEGVWPTLWSIGTVRVLYLAIVLGLVGWVFVVAGWSLEPQLGRRRAAGVALAGVGAVFALPTATAAVIGATEALRGWNSQIGVLPWHLARMTGLYDTRFPTEALVVAAVVAALMTIAGIVLALPLRAEERRRRVSSS
;
A
#
# COMPACT_ATOMS: atom_id res chain seq x y z
N MET A 1 -11.11 -24.60 -12.93
CA MET A 1 -10.83 -24.24 -11.52
C MET A 1 -9.34 -24.34 -11.30
N ALA A 2 -8.63 -23.25 -10.99
CA ALA A 2 -7.21 -23.34 -10.65
C ALA A 2 -7.05 -24.05 -9.31
N THR A 3 -6.22 -25.09 -9.25
CA THR A 3 -5.86 -25.75 -8.00
C THR A 3 -5.19 -24.76 -7.04
N THR A 4 -5.19 -25.04 -5.74
CA THR A 4 -4.49 -24.23 -4.73
C THR A 4 -3.03 -23.98 -5.09
N ALA A 5 -2.37 -24.95 -5.73
CA ALA A 5 -1.03 -24.82 -6.29
C ALA A 5 -0.98 -23.78 -7.43
N GLY A 6 -1.93 -23.81 -8.36
CA GLY A 6 -2.02 -22.83 -9.46
C GLY A 6 -2.17 -21.39 -8.98
N ARG A 7 -2.95 -21.15 -7.91
CA ARG A 7 -3.07 -19.80 -7.31
C ARG A 7 -1.77 -19.34 -6.62
N GLY A 8 -1.05 -20.27 -6.00
CA GLY A 8 0.27 -19.99 -5.41
C GLY A 8 1.29 -19.55 -6.46
N ILE A 9 1.36 -20.26 -7.59
CA ILE A 9 2.25 -19.92 -8.72
C ILE A 9 1.90 -18.55 -9.29
N LEU A 10 0.62 -18.25 -9.49
CA LEU A 10 0.16 -16.93 -9.94
C LEU A 10 0.53 -15.80 -8.97
N ALA A 11 0.48 -16.06 -7.66
CA ALA A 11 0.91 -15.10 -6.65
C ALA A 11 2.40 -14.80 -6.75
N LEU A 12 3.23 -15.84 -6.84
CA LEU A 12 4.68 -15.71 -7.00
C LEU A 12 5.04 -15.00 -8.31
N GLY A 13 4.37 -15.35 -9.42
CA GLY A 13 4.53 -14.68 -10.71
C GLY A 13 4.16 -13.20 -10.63
N THR A 14 3.04 -12.86 -9.97
CA THR A 14 2.65 -11.45 -9.76
C THR A 14 3.68 -10.70 -8.91
N VAL A 15 4.20 -11.31 -7.84
CA VAL A 15 5.25 -10.69 -7.02
C VAL A 15 6.52 -10.47 -7.85
N ALA A 16 6.94 -11.45 -8.67
CA ALA A 16 8.10 -11.30 -9.54
C ALA A 16 7.90 -10.15 -10.55
N VAL A 17 6.73 -10.05 -11.18
CA VAL A 17 6.38 -8.94 -12.08
C VAL A 17 6.41 -7.59 -11.34
N LEU A 18 5.83 -7.52 -10.14
CA LEU A 18 5.85 -6.30 -9.31
C LEU A 18 7.27 -5.89 -8.91
N LEU A 19 8.15 -6.85 -8.62
CA LEU A 19 9.56 -6.59 -8.34
C LEU A 19 10.30 -6.13 -9.59
N ILE A 20 10.06 -6.73 -10.76
CA ILE A 20 10.66 -6.29 -12.03
C ILE A 20 10.21 -4.86 -12.36
N ILE A 21 8.91 -4.55 -12.25
CA ILE A 21 8.39 -3.19 -12.38
C ILE A 21 9.06 -2.27 -11.36
N GLY A 22 9.20 -2.74 -10.12
CA GLY A 22 9.90 -2.04 -9.05
C GLY A 22 11.36 -1.73 -9.41
N VAL A 23 12.09 -2.66 -10.01
CA VAL A 23 13.48 -2.47 -10.48
C VAL A 23 13.51 -1.46 -11.63
N VAL A 24 12.63 -1.58 -12.62
CA VAL A 24 12.57 -0.62 -13.74
C VAL A 24 12.29 0.79 -13.22
N LEU A 25 11.26 0.94 -12.37
CA LEU A 25 10.95 2.22 -11.73
C LEU A 25 12.10 2.71 -10.85
N ALA A 26 12.74 1.83 -10.10
CA ALA A 26 13.89 2.17 -9.29
C ALA A 26 15.03 2.69 -10.17
N LEU A 27 15.37 2.04 -11.28
CA LEU A 27 16.42 2.50 -12.21
C LEU A 27 16.09 3.82 -12.89
N LEU A 28 14.82 4.07 -13.21
CA LEU A 28 14.36 5.36 -13.73
C LEU A 28 14.49 6.49 -12.70
N VAL A 29 14.44 6.15 -11.41
CA VAL A 29 14.47 7.08 -10.27
C VAL A 29 15.86 7.13 -9.59
N ASP A 30 16.70 6.11 -9.76
CA ASP A 30 17.99 5.88 -9.09
C ASP A 30 19.02 7.00 -9.28
N PRO A 31 19.16 7.62 -10.47
CA PRO A 31 20.09 8.73 -10.68
C PRO A 31 19.88 9.87 -9.69
N PHE A 32 18.68 9.92 -9.11
CA PHE A 32 18.11 11.06 -8.45
C PHE A 32 17.83 10.87 -6.95
N THR A 33 17.99 9.65 -6.40
CA THR A 33 17.70 9.33 -4.99
C THR A 33 18.97 9.11 -4.15
N ARG A 34 20.05 9.82 -4.47
CA ARG A 34 21.38 9.55 -3.91
C ARG A 34 21.52 9.87 -2.42
N MET A 35 20.65 10.71 -1.86
CA MET A 35 20.69 11.05 -0.44
C MET A 35 19.99 9.96 0.39
N PRO A 36 20.68 9.37 1.38
CA PRO A 36 20.08 8.39 2.26
C PRO A 36 19.06 9.05 3.20
N ILE A 37 18.17 8.22 3.75
CA ILE A 37 17.33 8.62 4.87
C ILE A 37 18.22 8.63 6.11
N GLU A 38 18.31 9.80 6.75
CA GLU A 38 19.03 10.00 8.01
C GLU A 38 18.04 10.51 9.06
N VAL A 39 18.13 9.93 10.25
CA VAL A 39 17.28 10.26 11.40
C VAL A 39 18.15 10.53 12.62
N ASP A 40 17.61 11.23 13.62
CA ASP A 40 18.27 11.34 14.91
C ASP A 40 18.24 10.00 15.68
N GLY A 41 19.05 9.89 16.74
CA GLY A 41 19.14 8.66 17.52
C GLY A 41 17.83 8.30 18.23
N ALA A 42 17.00 9.28 18.60
CA ALA A 42 15.71 9.02 19.23
C ALA A 42 14.74 8.34 18.25
N THR A 43 14.62 8.88 17.04
CA THR A 43 13.78 8.36 15.96
C THR A 43 14.26 6.98 15.51
N GLU A 44 15.57 6.74 15.47
CA GLU A 44 16.14 5.41 15.21
C GLU A 44 15.64 4.38 16.22
N TRP A 45 15.69 4.69 17.52
CA TRP A 45 15.18 3.81 18.58
C TRP A 45 13.68 3.58 18.49
N VAL A 46 12.90 4.62 18.19
CA VAL A 46 11.46 4.48 17.93
C VAL A 46 11.22 3.53 16.76
N ALA A 47 11.98 3.66 15.66
CA ALA A 47 11.89 2.77 14.51
C ALA A 47 12.22 1.32 14.88
N ARG A 48 13.23 1.07 15.71
CA ARG A 48 13.58 -0.27 16.22
C ARG A 48 12.45 -0.89 17.03
N VAL A 49 11.85 -0.14 17.96
CA VAL A 49 10.70 -0.62 18.76
C VAL A 49 9.52 -0.95 17.86
N LEU A 50 9.16 -0.05 16.94
CA LEU A 50 8.08 -0.30 15.98
C LEU A 50 8.37 -1.50 15.08
N LEU A 51 9.62 -1.68 14.64
CA LEU A 51 10.06 -2.82 13.84
C LEU A 51 9.85 -4.13 14.59
N VAL A 52 10.28 -4.19 15.86
CA VAL A 52 10.10 -5.39 16.71
C VAL A 52 8.61 -5.71 16.86
N LEU A 53 7.76 -4.71 17.13
CA LEU A 53 6.31 -4.91 17.26
C LEU A 53 5.68 -5.39 15.95
N ALA A 54 6.09 -4.82 14.81
CA ALA A 54 5.60 -5.21 13.49
C ALA A 54 6.03 -6.65 13.11
N VAL A 55 7.29 -7.01 13.37
CA VAL A 55 7.79 -8.37 13.17
C VAL A 55 7.07 -9.35 14.10
N ALA A 56 6.88 -9.00 15.37
CA ALA A 56 6.12 -9.82 16.32
C ALA A 56 4.69 -10.08 15.82
N TRP A 57 3.99 -9.07 15.30
CA TRP A 57 2.66 -9.24 14.70
C TRP A 57 2.66 -10.27 13.56
N VAL A 58 3.63 -10.17 12.64
CA VAL A 58 3.77 -11.11 11.52
C VAL A 58 4.11 -12.51 12.00
N VAL A 59 5.04 -12.66 12.95
CA VAL A 59 5.46 -13.95 13.51
C VAL A 59 4.28 -14.61 14.24
N ILE A 60 3.54 -13.86 15.07
CA ILE A 60 2.32 -14.36 15.73
C ILE A 60 1.32 -14.85 14.68
N GLY A 61 1.09 -14.07 13.61
CA GLY A 61 0.20 -14.48 12.52
C GLY A 61 0.66 -15.74 11.79
N MET A 62 1.97 -15.88 11.54
CA MET A 62 2.56 -17.06 10.92
C MET A 62 2.45 -18.31 11.80
N LEU A 63 2.73 -18.18 13.10
CA LEU A 63 2.62 -19.28 14.06
C LEU A 63 1.17 -19.68 14.29
N ALA A 64 0.27 -18.73 14.46
CA ALA A 64 -1.17 -18.97 14.61
C ALA A 64 -1.79 -19.57 13.34
N ALA A 65 -1.21 -19.34 12.15
CA ALA A 65 -1.64 -20.03 10.93
C ALA A 65 -1.28 -21.52 10.90
N ARG A 66 -0.25 -21.94 11.64
CA ARG A 66 0.24 -23.33 11.68
C ARG A 66 -0.21 -24.11 12.91
N THR A 67 -0.63 -23.43 13.97
CA THR A 67 -0.91 -24.02 15.29
C THR A 67 -2.34 -23.71 15.74
N ARG A 68 -2.81 -24.39 16.80
CA ARG A 68 -4.11 -24.13 17.43
C ARG A 68 -4.13 -22.88 18.33
N LEU A 69 -3.15 -21.96 18.20
CA LEU A 69 -3.06 -20.70 18.98
C LEU A 69 -4.21 -19.70 18.75
N VAL A 70 -5.25 -20.08 18.00
CA VAL A 70 -6.41 -19.26 17.63
C VAL A 70 -7.28 -18.85 18.83
N GLY A 71 -7.03 -19.39 20.03
CA GLY A 71 -7.80 -19.07 21.24
C GLY A 71 -7.37 -17.81 22.01
N ARG A 72 -6.26 -17.16 21.65
CA ARG A 72 -5.79 -15.94 22.36
C ARG A 72 -6.23 -14.66 21.64
N PRO A 73 -6.63 -13.60 22.38
CA PRO A 73 -7.02 -12.33 21.79
C PRO A 73 -5.86 -11.75 20.96
N GLY A 74 -6.16 -11.23 19.78
CA GLY A 74 -5.19 -10.69 18.81
C GLY A 74 -4.56 -11.74 17.89
N ALA A 75 -4.43 -12.99 18.32
CA ALA A 75 -3.79 -14.04 17.50
C ALA A 75 -4.61 -14.38 16.25
N ALA A 76 -5.95 -14.38 16.35
CA ALA A 76 -6.82 -14.58 15.20
C ALA A 76 -6.74 -13.42 14.19
N ALA A 77 -6.62 -12.18 14.67
CA ALA A 77 -6.42 -11.00 13.82
C ALA A 77 -5.06 -11.03 13.09
N ALA A 78 -3.99 -11.35 13.81
CA ALA A 78 -2.65 -11.51 13.23
C ALA A 78 -2.63 -12.64 12.19
N ARG A 79 -3.27 -13.78 12.49
CA ARG A 79 -3.44 -14.89 11.54
C ARG A 79 -4.23 -14.45 10.30
N ALA A 80 -5.34 -13.76 10.49
CA ALA A 80 -6.19 -13.31 9.40
C ALA A 80 -5.43 -12.36 8.47
N THR A 81 -4.70 -11.39 9.02
CA THR A 81 -3.90 -10.45 8.24
C THR A 81 -2.73 -11.13 7.52
N TRP A 82 -2.04 -12.07 8.17
CA TRP A 82 -0.97 -12.87 7.55
C TRP A 82 -1.47 -13.76 6.39
N ILE A 83 -2.55 -14.51 6.61
CA ILE A 83 -3.09 -15.40 5.57
C ILE A 83 -3.67 -14.57 4.42
N ALA A 84 -4.40 -13.49 4.72
CA ALA A 84 -5.02 -12.67 3.69
C ALA A 84 -3.99 -11.87 2.88
N SER A 85 -2.83 -11.51 3.44
CA SER A 85 -1.77 -10.81 2.68
C SER A 85 -0.90 -11.75 1.84
N THR A 86 -0.73 -13.00 2.25
CA THR A 86 0.10 -13.99 1.52
C THR A 86 -0.72 -14.87 0.57
N ARG A 87 -2.00 -15.09 0.91
CA ARG A 87 -2.95 -15.95 0.19
C ARG A 87 -4.31 -15.24 0.12
N PRO A 88 -4.41 -14.09 -0.57
CA PRO A 88 -5.60 -13.23 -0.54
C PRO A 88 -6.89 -13.91 -1.04
N TRP A 89 -6.81 -14.94 -1.88
CA TRP A 89 -7.97 -15.75 -2.27
C TRP A 89 -8.62 -16.49 -1.09
N ARG A 90 -7.92 -16.65 0.04
CA ARG A 90 -8.44 -17.23 1.30
C ARG A 90 -8.86 -16.19 2.34
N ALA A 91 -8.80 -14.89 2.02
CA ALA A 91 -9.09 -13.82 2.96
C ALA A 91 -10.50 -13.90 3.58
N ARG A 92 -11.47 -14.42 2.81
CA ARG A 92 -12.82 -14.66 3.32
C ARG A 92 -12.82 -15.75 4.38
N GLU A 93 -12.20 -16.89 4.11
CA GLU A 93 -12.10 -18.01 5.06
C GLU A 93 -11.39 -17.59 6.35
N SER A 94 -10.35 -16.75 6.25
CA SER A 94 -9.56 -16.33 7.39
C SER A 94 -10.24 -15.30 8.28
N THR A 95 -11.33 -14.68 7.83
CA THR A 95 -12.07 -13.66 8.59
C THR A 95 -13.42 -14.15 9.11
N LEU A 96 -13.83 -15.38 8.78
CA LEU A 96 -15.00 -16.02 9.37
C LEU A 96 -14.73 -16.38 10.83
N GLY A 97 -15.72 -16.12 11.70
CA GLY A 97 -15.64 -16.48 13.12
C GLY A 97 -14.70 -15.60 13.97
N VAL A 98 -14.18 -14.50 13.41
CA VAL A 98 -13.30 -13.58 14.14
C VAL A 98 -14.11 -12.78 15.18
N LEU A 99 -13.61 -12.76 16.42
CA LEU A 99 -14.20 -12.06 17.56
C LEU A 99 -14.28 -10.54 17.30
N PRO A 100 -15.21 -9.82 17.95
CA PRO A 100 -15.32 -8.36 17.79
C PRO A 100 -14.04 -7.60 18.13
N LEU A 101 -13.30 -8.03 19.15
CA LEU A 101 -12.03 -7.42 19.54
C LEU A 101 -10.94 -7.62 18.47
N ASP A 102 -10.86 -8.80 17.88
CA ASP A 102 -9.90 -9.11 16.82
C ASP A 102 -10.16 -8.29 15.55
N ARG A 103 -11.43 -7.99 15.26
CA ARG A 103 -11.79 -7.08 14.17
C ARG A 103 -11.24 -5.68 14.37
N TRP A 104 -11.26 -5.18 15.61
CA TRP A 104 -10.62 -3.91 15.95
C TRP A 104 -9.10 -4.00 15.78
N PHE A 105 -8.46 -5.08 16.23
CA PHE A 105 -7.02 -5.27 16.04
C PHE A 105 -6.60 -5.33 14.57
N MET A 106 -7.42 -5.89 13.69
CA MET A 106 -7.18 -5.88 12.24
C MET A 106 -7.13 -4.48 11.62
N ILE A 107 -7.75 -3.49 12.25
CA ILE A 107 -7.73 -2.09 11.80
C ILE A 107 -6.67 -1.30 12.57
N LEU A 108 -6.73 -1.38 13.90
CA LEU A 108 -5.94 -0.55 14.80
C LEU A 108 -4.44 -0.83 14.64
N ILE A 109 -4.02 -2.10 14.59
CA ILE A 109 -2.59 -2.42 14.56
C ILE A 109 -1.95 -2.00 13.23
N PRO A 110 -2.46 -2.41 12.05
CA PRO A 110 -1.93 -1.92 10.78
C PRO A 110 -2.05 -0.40 10.62
N GLY A 111 -3.16 0.19 11.08
CA GLY A 111 -3.41 1.63 10.97
C GLY A 111 -2.47 2.48 11.82
N VAL A 112 -2.33 2.14 13.11
CA VAL A 112 -1.38 2.80 14.03
C VAL A 112 0.05 2.58 13.56
N LEU A 113 0.41 1.36 13.14
CA LEU A 113 1.75 1.09 12.63
C LEU A 113 2.04 1.94 11.39
N LEU A 114 1.10 2.05 10.45
CA LEU A 114 1.24 2.89 9.27
C LEU A 114 1.45 4.36 9.65
N VAL A 115 0.62 4.93 10.52
CA VAL A 115 0.72 6.33 10.94
C VAL A 115 2.04 6.57 11.68
N ALA A 116 2.41 5.73 12.64
CA ALA A 116 3.67 5.83 13.37
C ALA A 116 4.88 5.70 12.44
N THR A 117 4.82 4.78 11.47
CA THR A 117 5.86 4.62 10.44
C THR A 117 5.94 5.87 9.53
N ARG A 118 4.84 6.57 9.28
CA ARG A 118 4.86 7.83 8.53
C ARG A 118 5.37 9.01 9.32
N ILE A 119 5.01 9.11 10.60
CA ILE A 119 5.53 10.14 11.49
C ILE A 119 7.05 9.99 11.64
N THR A 120 7.55 8.77 11.81
CA THR A 120 9.00 8.50 11.90
C THR A 120 9.77 8.75 10.60
N GLN A 121 9.10 8.66 9.43
CA GLN A 121 9.69 9.04 8.14
C GLN A 121 9.69 10.55 7.90
N ALA A 122 8.78 11.28 8.55
CA ALA A 122 8.59 12.70 8.33
C ALA A 122 9.70 13.48 9.05
N ARG A 123 10.59 14.11 8.29
CA ARG A 123 11.65 14.98 8.82
C ARG A 123 11.14 16.43 8.90
N GLY A 124 11.40 17.13 10.01
CA GLY A 124 11.07 18.56 10.16
C GLY A 124 9.57 18.86 10.05
N ASP A 125 9.19 19.88 9.28
CA ASP A 125 7.79 20.31 9.01
C ASP A 125 6.94 19.28 8.23
N GLY A 126 7.25 17.99 8.34
CA GLY A 126 6.77 16.89 7.51
C GLY A 126 5.29 16.51 7.66
N VAL A 127 4.50 17.26 8.43
CA VAL A 127 3.10 16.93 8.75
C VAL A 127 2.24 16.82 7.49
N GLY A 128 2.47 17.67 6.48
CA GLY A 128 1.74 17.62 5.21
C GLY A 128 1.91 16.29 4.47
N SER A 129 3.12 15.73 4.49
CA SER A 129 3.41 14.42 3.89
C SER A 129 2.67 13.26 4.57
N VAL A 130 2.60 13.31 5.91
CA VAL A 130 1.90 12.30 6.73
C VAL A 130 0.41 12.40 6.46
N VAL A 131 -0.14 13.61 6.50
CA VAL A 131 -1.56 13.87 6.22
C VAL A 131 -1.93 13.39 4.82
N LEU A 132 -1.15 13.74 3.80
CA LEU A 132 -1.43 13.31 2.42
C LEU A 132 -1.35 11.78 2.27
N ALA A 133 -0.36 11.14 2.89
CA ALA A 133 -0.23 9.69 2.88
C ALA A 133 -1.43 9.01 3.55
N VAL A 134 -1.82 9.48 4.75
CA VAL A 134 -2.97 8.96 5.49
C VAL A 134 -4.27 9.21 4.72
N ALA A 135 -4.46 10.41 4.16
CA ALA A 135 -5.59 10.75 3.31
C ALA A 135 -5.67 9.83 2.08
N GLY A 136 -4.53 9.50 1.46
CA GLY A 136 -4.43 8.49 0.39
C GLY A 136 -5.05 7.16 0.78
N TRP A 137 -4.65 6.62 1.94
CA TRP A 137 -5.19 5.37 2.45
C TRP A 137 -6.66 5.45 2.84
N LEU A 138 -7.11 6.60 3.38
CA LEU A 138 -8.52 6.82 3.71
C LEU A 138 -9.39 6.92 2.46
N VAL A 139 -8.93 7.60 1.40
CA VAL A 139 -9.62 7.66 0.11
C VAL A 139 -9.68 6.28 -0.54
N PHE A 140 -8.59 5.50 -0.47
CA PHE A 140 -8.60 4.12 -0.91
C PHE A 140 -9.66 3.29 -0.15
N ALA A 141 -9.64 3.35 1.18
CA ALA A 141 -10.58 2.63 2.02
C ALA A 141 -12.03 3.05 1.74
N LEU A 142 -12.27 4.34 1.53
CA LEU A 142 -13.58 4.89 1.15
C LEU A 142 -14.02 4.39 -0.23
N ALA A 143 -13.16 4.45 -1.24
CA ALA A 143 -13.47 3.95 -2.59
C ALA A 143 -13.84 2.46 -2.56
N VAL A 144 -13.04 1.64 -1.85
CA VAL A 144 -13.35 0.22 -1.63
C VAL A 144 -14.68 0.07 -0.90
N ARG A 145 -14.92 0.81 0.18
CA ARG A 145 -16.15 0.71 0.99
C ARG A 145 -17.39 1.06 0.18
N LEU A 146 -17.32 2.10 -0.65
CA LEU A 146 -18.41 2.55 -1.52
C LEU A 146 -18.73 1.51 -2.59
N LEU A 147 -17.71 0.98 -3.27
CA LEU A 147 -17.89 0.00 -4.35
C LEU A 147 -18.28 -1.40 -3.83
N LEU A 148 -17.90 -1.74 -2.60
CA LEU A 148 -18.28 -2.99 -1.95
C LEU A 148 -19.76 -3.03 -1.55
N GLY A 149 -20.35 -1.86 -1.22
CA GLY A 149 -21.75 -1.72 -0.85
C GLY A 149 -22.07 -2.42 0.49
N THR A 150 -23.13 -3.22 0.55
CA THR A 150 -23.56 -3.89 1.80
C THR A 150 -22.76 -5.15 2.17
N ARG A 151 -21.74 -5.51 1.38
CA ARG A 151 -20.92 -6.71 1.60
C ARG A 151 -19.90 -6.51 2.71
N SER A 152 -19.40 -7.62 3.26
CA SER A 152 -18.46 -7.65 4.38
C SER A 152 -17.09 -7.07 4.00
N PRO A 153 -16.58 -6.02 4.69
CA PRO A 153 -15.28 -5.40 4.39
C PRO A 153 -14.09 -6.15 5.00
N TRP A 154 -14.33 -7.06 5.95
CA TRP A 154 -13.29 -7.72 6.73
C TRP A 154 -12.22 -8.46 5.91
N PRO A 155 -12.55 -9.19 4.81
CA PRO A 155 -11.53 -9.85 3.99
C PRO A 155 -10.52 -8.87 3.40
N VAL A 156 -10.97 -7.70 2.94
CA VAL A 156 -10.09 -6.69 2.35
C VAL A 156 -9.27 -5.99 3.42
N ILE A 157 -9.88 -5.68 4.56
CA ILE A 157 -9.18 -5.10 5.72
C ILE A 157 -8.04 -6.04 6.17
N ALA A 158 -8.29 -7.35 6.25
CA ALA A 158 -7.27 -8.33 6.58
C ALA A 158 -6.12 -8.32 5.56
N ALA A 159 -6.45 -8.38 4.27
CA ALA A 159 -5.48 -8.49 3.19
C ALA A 159 -4.59 -7.24 3.10
N VAL A 160 -5.23 -6.06 3.05
CA VAL A 160 -4.57 -4.76 2.97
C VAL A 160 -3.78 -4.50 4.25
N GLY A 161 -4.35 -4.76 5.42
CA GLY A 161 -3.68 -4.59 6.71
C GLY A 161 -2.40 -5.42 6.81
N GLY A 162 -2.44 -6.69 6.42
CA GLY A 162 -1.23 -7.52 6.42
C GLY A 162 -0.18 -7.07 5.41
N ALA A 163 -0.57 -6.66 4.20
CA ALA A 163 0.36 -6.13 3.21
C ALA A 163 0.98 -4.77 3.62
N LEU A 164 0.20 -3.92 4.30
CA LEU A 164 0.67 -2.67 4.90
C LEU A 164 1.72 -2.93 6.00
N VAL A 165 1.49 -3.90 6.88
CA VAL A 165 2.47 -4.26 7.92
C VAL A 165 3.79 -4.69 7.29
N LEU A 166 3.76 -5.55 6.26
CA LEU A 166 4.98 -5.97 5.53
C LEU A 166 5.73 -4.78 4.93
N ARG A 167 4.99 -3.83 4.34
CA ARG A 167 5.56 -2.58 3.85
C ARG A 167 6.21 -1.77 4.97
N CYS A 168 5.53 -1.60 6.11
CA CYS A 168 6.07 -0.86 7.24
C CYS A 168 7.34 -1.51 7.78
N ILE A 169 7.41 -2.85 7.86
CA ILE A 169 8.62 -3.57 8.28
C ILE A 169 9.82 -3.20 7.42
N VAL A 170 9.68 -3.20 6.09
CA VAL A 170 10.79 -2.85 5.19
C VAL A 170 11.26 -1.41 5.41
N THR A 171 10.33 -0.47 5.60
CA THR A 171 10.73 0.91 5.83
C THR A 171 11.32 1.13 7.22
N LEU A 172 10.74 0.53 8.25
CA LEU A 172 11.26 0.60 9.62
C LEU A 172 12.63 -0.07 9.75
N ALA A 173 12.92 -1.13 8.98
CA ALA A 173 14.24 -1.73 8.91
C ALA A 173 15.29 -0.73 8.42
N ALA A 174 15.03 -0.01 7.33
CA ALA A 174 15.93 1.05 6.87
C ALA A 174 16.13 2.13 7.95
N LEU A 175 15.03 2.65 8.50
CA LEU A 175 15.07 3.69 9.55
C LEU A 175 15.81 3.26 10.81
N SER A 176 15.72 1.98 11.17
CA SER A 176 16.36 1.41 12.37
C SER A 176 17.89 1.38 12.29
N PHE A 177 18.45 1.59 11.10
CA PHE A 177 19.88 1.68 10.82
C PHE A 177 20.28 3.04 10.23
N SER A 178 19.40 4.05 10.28
CA SER A 178 19.59 5.38 9.69
C SER A 178 20.03 6.45 10.69
N GLY A 179 20.36 6.09 11.93
CA GLY A 179 20.82 7.04 12.94
C GLY A 179 22.26 7.53 12.72
N PRO A 180 22.81 8.35 13.65
CA PRO A 180 24.14 8.95 13.54
C PRO A 180 25.27 7.92 13.34
N GLU A 181 25.17 6.78 14.02
CA GLU A 181 26.11 5.66 13.94
C GLU A 181 25.57 4.52 13.06
N GLY A 182 24.52 4.80 12.30
CA GLY A 182 23.79 3.82 11.50
C GLY A 182 24.55 3.41 10.24
N VAL A 183 24.42 2.14 9.84
CA VAL A 183 25.06 1.61 8.63
C VAL A 183 24.29 1.91 7.34
N TRP A 184 23.05 2.41 7.44
CA TRP A 184 22.18 2.64 6.28
C TRP A 184 22.76 3.63 5.26
N PRO A 185 23.36 4.79 5.65
CA PRO A 185 23.99 5.69 4.68
C PRO A 185 25.08 5.00 3.84
N THR A 186 25.90 4.18 4.49
CA THR A 186 26.94 3.38 3.82
C THR A 186 26.32 2.36 2.86
N LEU A 187 25.31 1.61 3.30
CA LEU A 187 24.60 0.64 2.45
C LEU A 187 23.90 1.32 1.26
N TRP A 188 23.31 2.49 1.46
CA TRP A 188 22.60 3.27 0.44
C TRP A 188 23.53 3.78 -0.66
N SER A 189 24.82 3.96 -0.36
CA SER A 189 25.83 4.32 -1.35
C SER A 189 26.04 3.22 -2.40
N ILE A 190 25.71 1.96 -2.06
CA ILE A 190 25.78 0.82 -2.97
C ILE A 190 24.55 0.83 -3.88
N GLY A 191 24.74 1.13 -5.17
CA GLY A 191 23.64 1.25 -6.15
C GLY A 191 22.70 0.04 -6.17
N THR A 192 23.25 -1.18 -6.12
CA THR A 192 22.45 -2.42 -6.09
C THR A 192 21.51 -2.49 -4.87
N VAL A 193 21.98 -2.06 -3.68
CA VAL A 193 21.17 -2.06 -2.46
C VAL A 193 20.03 -1.04 -2.58
N ARG A 194 20.32 0.15 -3.11
CA ARG A 194 19.32 1.19 -3.34
C ARG A 194 18.23 0.72 -4.31
N VAL A 195 18.62 0.17 -5.46
CA VAL A 195 17.68 -0.38 -6.46
C VAL A 195 16.83 -1.50 -5.85
N LEU A 196 17.45 -2.44 -5.11
CA LEU A 196 16.72 -3.54 -4.48
C LEU A 196 15.72 -3.04 -3.43
N TYR A 197 16.12 -2.11 -2.57
CA TYR A 197 15.24 -1.52 -1.56
C TYR A 197 14.04 -0.82 -2.22
N LEU A 198 14.28 0.03 -3.22
CA LEU A 198 13.22 0.74 -3.94
C LEU A 198 12.29 -0.24 -4.64
N ALA A 199 12.83 -1.28 -5.29
CA ALA A 199 12.04 -2.31 -5.94
C ALA A 199 11.12 -3.06 -4.97
N ILE A 200 11.62 -3.42 -3.78
CA ILE A 200 10.83 -4.08 -2.73
C ILE A 200 9.74 -3.13 -2.22
N VAL A 201 10.08 -1.88 -1.90
CA VAL A 201 9.11 -0.90 -1.38
C VAL A 201 8.02 -0.61 -2.41
N LEU A 202 8.36 -0.44 -3.68
CA LEU A 202 7.39 -0.23 -4.77
C LEU A 202 6.55 -1.48 -5.03
N GLY A 203 7.19 -2.65 -5.06
CA GLY A 203 6.52 -3.93 -5.22
C GLY A 203 5.50 -4.18 -4.11
N LEU A 204 5.82 -3.83 -2.86
CA LEU A 204 4.90 -3.93 -1.74
C LEU A 204 3.74 -2.92 -1.82
N VAL A 205 3.92 -1.73 -2.42
CA VAL A 205 2.77 -0.85 -2.74
C VAL A 205 1.82 -1.56 -3.71
N GLY A 206 2.36 -2.05 -4.83
CA GLY A 206 1.58 -2.75 -5.85
C GLY A 206 0.87 -3.97 -5.27
N TRP A 207 1.55 -4.70 -4.39
CA TRP A 207 1.01 -5.87 -3.71
C TRP A 207 -0.23 -5.53 -2.88
N VAL A 208 -0.27 -4.39 -2.19
CA VAL A 208 -1.47 -3.96 -1.43
C VAL A 208 -2.71 -3.89 -2.33
N PHE A 209 -2.58 -3.37 -3.54
CA PHE A 209 -3.69 -3.30 -4.49
C PHE A 209 -4.06 -4.66 -5.07
N VAL A 210 -3.06 -5.52 -5.33
CA VAL A 210 -3.29 -6.91 -5.78
C VAL A 210 -4.07 -7.69 -4.73
N VAL A 211 -3.65 -7.65 -3.46
CA VAL A 211 -4.35 -8.39 -2.39
C VAL A 211 -5.73 -7.82 -2.11
N ALA A 212 -5.94 -6.51 -2.28
CA ALA A 212 -7.27 -5.90 -2.21
C ALA A 212 -8.19 -6.45 -3.31
N GLY A 213 -7.73 -6.49 -4.56
CA GLY A 213 -8.49 -7.07 -5.67
C GLY A 213 -8.78 -8.56 -5.48
N TRP A 214 -7.76 -9.36 -5.15
CA TRP A 214 -7.92 -10.82 -5.02
C TRP A 214 -8.77 -11.22 -3.80
N SER A 215 -8.77 -10.44 -2.72
CA SER A 215 -9.66 -10.67 -1.57
C SER A 215 -11.13 -10.35 -1.86
N LEU A 216 -11.40 -9.52 -2.87
CA LEU A 216 -12.74 -9.16 -3.33
C LEU A 216 -13.32 -10.12 -4.37
N GLU A 217 -12.48 -10.86 -5.09
CA GLU A 217 -12.90 -11.77 -6.16
C GLU A 217 -14.01 -12.75 -5.71
N PRO A 218 -13.93 -13.41 -4.53
CA PRO A 218 -14.98 -14.33 -4.08
C PRO A 218 -16.33 -13.67 -3.77
N GLN A 219 -16.38 -12.34 -3.63
CA GLN A 219 -17.57 -11.58 -3.25
C GLN A 219 -18.20 -10.81 -4.40
N LEU A 220 -17.37 -10.33 -5.34
CA LEU A 220 -17.77 -9.43 -6.44
C LEU A 220 -17.60 -10.07 -7.83
N GLY A 221 -16.89 -11.19 -7.93
CA GLY A 221 -16.43 -11.76 -9.20
C GLY A 221 -15.21 -11.04 -9.76
N ARG A 222 -14.46 -11.72 -10.63
CA ARG A 222 -13.13 -11.29 -11.13
C ARG A 222 -13.13 -9.88 -11.71
N ARG A 223 -14.10 -9.57 -12.58
CA ARG A 223 -14.17 -8.26 -13.26
C ARG A 223 -14.35 -7.11 -12.27
N ARG A 224 -15.34 -7.21 -11.39
CA ARG A 224 -15.68 -6.14 -10.46
C ARG A 224 -14.58 -5.96 -9.41
N ALA A 225 -13.99 -7.06 -8.94
CA ALA A 225 -12.86 -7.01 -8.02
C ALA A 225 -11.63 -6.31 -8.62
N ALA A 226 -11.30 -6.60 -9.88
CA ALA A 226 -10.27 -5.86 -10.62
C ALA A 226 -10.63 -4.38 -10.79
N GLY A 227 -11.91 -4.09 -11.09
CA GLY A 227 -12.41 -2.72 -11.16
C GLY A 227 -12.24 -1.94 -9.85
N VAL A 228 -12.56 -2.55 -8.70
CA VAL A 228 -12.37 -1.91 -7.38
C VAL A 228 -10.90 -1.63 -7.10
N ALA A 229 -10.02 -2.60 -7.38
CA ALA A 229 -8.59 -2.40 -7.21
C ALA A 229 -8.06 -1.26 -8.10
N LEU A 230 -8.45 -1.24 -9.37
CA LEU A 230 -8.05 -0.22 -10.33
C LEU A 230 -8.57 1.17 -9.96
N ALA A 231 -9.83 1.26 -9.51
CA ALA A 231 -10.44 2.50 -9.02
C ALA A 231 -9.72 3.02 -7.77
N GLY A 232 -9.37 2.12 -6.86
CA GLY A 232 -8.62 2.46 -5.66
C GLY A 232 -7.21 2.98 -5.98
N VAL A 233 -6.50 2.35 -6.92
CA VAL A 233 -5.19 2.85 -7.40
C VAL A 233 -5.33 4.25 -7.98
N GLY A 234 -6.26 4.45 -8.90
CA GLY A 234 -6.50 5.75 -9.53
C GLY A 234 -6.86 6.83 -8.50
N ALA A 235 -7.74 6.52 -7.55
CA ALA A 235 -8.18 7.48 -6.52
C ALA A 235 -7.04 7.91 -5.59
N VAL A 236 -6.14 6.99 -5.23
CA VAL A 236 -4.94 7.32 -4.44
C VAL A 236 -4.02 8.25 -5.22
N PHE A 237 -3.83 8.02 -6.52
CA PHE A 237 -2.98 8.86 -7.36
C PHE A 237 -3.62 10.20 -7.73
N ALA A 238 -4.95 10.29 -7.70
CA ALA A 238 -5.67 11.54 -7.96
C ALA A 238 -5.45 12.60 -6.85
N LEU A 239 -5.20 12.16 -5.60
CA LEU A 239 -5.05 13.06 -4.45
C LEU A 239 -3.84 14.01 -4.55
N PRO A 240 -2.61 13.53 -4.83
CA PRO A 240 -1.48 14.41 -5.10
C PRO A 240 -1.79 15.37 -6.26
N THR A 241 -2.35 14.88 -7.35
CA THR A 241 -2.62 15.75 -8.51
C THR A 241 -3.69 16.81 -8.23
N ALA A 242 -4.71 16.48 -7.44
CA ALA A 242 -5.74 17.44 -7.01
C ALA A 242 -5.18 18.48 -6.04
N THR A 243 -4.35 18.07 -5.09
CA THR A 243 -3.69 18.99 -4.15
C THR A 243 -2.71 19.93 -4.87
N ALA A 244 -1.96 19.44 -5.85
CA ALA A 244 -1.15 20.27 -6.73
C ALA A 244 -1.99 21.25 -7.58
N ALA A 245 -3.20 20.85 -8.01
CA ALA A 245 -4.11 21.74 -8.72
C ALA A 245 -4.67 22.86 -7.83
N VAL A 246 -4.94 22.59 -6.55
CA VAL A 246 -5.54 23.55 -5.60
C VAL A 246 -4.51 24.54 -5.05
N ILE A 247 -3.36 24.04 -4.60
CA ILE A 247 -2.34 24.86 -3.91
C ILE A 247 -1.31 25.42 -4.91
N GLY A 248 -1.39 24.99 -6.18
CA GLY A 248 -0.43 25.29 -7.22
C GLY A 248 0.70 24.27 -7.25
N ALA A 249 1.05 23.80 -8.46
CA ALA A 249 2.03 22.74 -8.64
C ALA A 249 3.39 23.06 -7.99
N THR A 250 3.84 24.30 -8.13
CA THR A 250 5.13 24.75 -7.56
C THR A 250 5.13 24.68 -6.03
N GLU A 251 4.05 25.11 -5.38
CA GLU A 251 3.98 25.19 -3.91
C GLU A 251 3.73 23.82 -3.29
N ALA A 252 2.86 23.01 -3.90
CA ALA A 252 2.65 21.62 -3.53
C ALA A 252 3.95 20.82 -3.68
N LEU A 253 4.66 20.98 -4.80
CA LEU A 253 5.96 20.34 -5.00
C LEU A 253 7.01 20.84 -4.01
N ARG A 254 7.09 22.15 -3.73
CA ARG A 254 8.06 22.70 -2.77
C ARG A 254 7.83 22.13 -1.36
N GLY A 255 6.57 22.10 -0.91
CA GLY A 255 6.18 21.49 0.37
C GLY A 255 6.41 19.98 0.41
N TRP A 256 6.06 19.26 -0.64
CA TRP A 256 6.35 17.82 -0.75
C TRP A 256 7.84 17.52 -0.79
N ASN A 257 8.60 18.36 -1.46
CA ASN A 257 10.03 18.19 -1.64
C ASN A 257 10.78 18.44 -0.34
N SER A 258 10.30 19.31 0.55
CA SER A 258 10.90 19.52 1.88
C SER A 258 10.45 18.47 2.90
N GLN A 259 9.30 17.80 2.70
CA GLN A 259 8.63 17.01 3.74
C GLN A 259 8.49 15.49 3.45
N ILE A 260 8.44 15.05 2.19
CA ILE A 260 8.11 13.66 1.84
C ILE A 260 9.36 12.79 1.87
N GLY A 261 9.65 12.21 3.03
CA GLY A 261 10.39 10.97 3.12
C GLY A 261 9.55 9.80 2.59
N VAL A 262 10.03 9.12 1.54
CA VAL A 262 9.67 7.73 1.22
C VAL A 262 8.29 7.44 0.60
N LEU A 263 7.86 8.23 -0.40
CA LEU A 263 7.07 7.72 -1.54
C LEU A 263 7.70 8.25 -2.86
N PRO A 264 7.43 7.66 -4.05
CA PRO A 264 8.24 7.77 -5.28
C PRO A 264 8.40 9.17 -5.89
N TRP A 265 7.98 10.21 -5.20
CA TRP A 265 7.74 11.54 -5.72
C TRP A 265 8.66 12.61 -5.14
N HIS A 266 9.87 12.22 -4.73
CA HIS A 266 11.01 13.13 -4.50
C HIS A 266 11.47 13.86 -5.79
N LEU A 267 10.61 13.98 -6.81
CA LEU A 267 10.99 14.33 -8.18
C LEU A 267 11.66 15.73 -8.29
N ALA A 268 11.34 16.68 -7.41
CA ALA A 268 11.94 18.02 -7.43
C ALA A 268 13.35 18.06 -6.80
N ARG A 269 13.65 17.28 -5.75
CA ARG A 269 15.04 17.06 -5.27
C ARG A 269 15.82 16.20 -6.24
N MET A 270 15.12 15.30 -6.90
CA MET A 270 15.64 14.32 -7.84
C MET A 270 16.17 14.96 -9.13
N THR A 271 15.48 15.93 -9.71
CA THR A 271 15.83 16.46 -11.05
C THR A 271 17.01 17.44 -11.07
N GLY A 272 17.61 17.78 -9.91
CA GLY A 272 18.60 18.88 -9.84
C GLY A 272 17.99 20.27 -10.10
N LEU A 273 16.68 20.32 -10.31
CA LEU A 273 15.89 21.52 -10.60
C LEU A 273 15.46 22.17 -9.28
N TYR A 274 16.43 22.56 -8.44
CA TYR A 274 16.12 23.46 -7.33
C TYR A 274 15.69 24.85 -7.86
N ASP A 275 16.11 25.20 -9.08
CA ASP A 275 15.92 26.54 -9.66
C ASP A 275 15.12 26.60 -10.98
N THR A 276 14.77 25.46 -11.60
CA THR A 276 14.19 25.46 -12.96
C THR A 276 12.96 24.56 -13.08
N ARG A 277 11.76 25.16 -13.05
CA ARG A 277 10.46 24.62 -13.50
C ARG A 277 10.39 23.09 -13.62
N PHE A 278 9.97 22.43 -12.54
CA PHE A 278 9.52 21.04 -12.61
C PHE A 278 8.47 20.87 -13.72
N PRO A 279 8.53 19.84 -14.58
CA PRO A 279 7.64 19.73 -15.73
C PRO A 279 6.21 19.48 -15.24
N THR A 280 5.39 20.54 -15.22
CA THR A 280 3.95 20.49 -14.92
C THR A 280 3.24 19.46 -15.81
N GLU A 281 3.76 19.24 -17.01
CA GLU A 281 3.36 18.19 -17.95
C GLU A 281 3.36 16.80 -17.30
N ALA A 282 4.36 16.45 -16.49
CA ALA A 282 4.41 15.15 -15.81
C ALA A 282 3.31 15.00 -14.76
N LEU A 283 2.99 16.08 -14.03
CA LEU A 283 1.87 16.11 -13.09
C LEU A 283 0.53 15.99 -13.81
N VAL A 284 0.37 16.65 -14.96
CA VAL A 284 -0.83 16.55 -15.80
C VAL A 284 -0.99 15.13 -16.35
N VAL A 285 0.06 14.53 -16.88
CA VAL A 285 0.04 13.14 -17.36
C VAL A 285 -0.33 12.18 -16.21
N ALA A 286 0.29 12.34 -15.03
CA ALA A 286 -0.05 11.53 -13.86
C ALA A 286 -1.54 11.71 -13.46
N ALA A 287 -2.07 12.94 -13.51
CA ALA A 287 -3.45 13.24 -13.20
C ALA A 287 -4.42 12.58 -14.20
N VAL A 288 -4.10 12.65 -15.49
CA VAL A 288 -4.89 12.04 -16.57
C VAL A 288 -4.90 10.52 -16.41
N VAL A 289 -3.72 9.90 -16.20
CA VAL A 289 -3.62 8.45 -15.97
C VAL A 289 -4.41 8.03 -14.73
N ALA A 290 -4.27 8.77 -13.61
CA ALA A 290 -5.02 8.50 -12.39
C ALA A 290 -6.53 8.61 -12.58
N ALA A 291 -6.99 9.63 -13.31
CA ALA A 291 -8.40 9.82 -13.63
C ALA A 291 -8.93 8.69 -14.52
N LEU A 292 -8.21 8.32 -15.58
CA LEU A 292 -8.58 7.23 -16.48
C LEU A 292 -8.65 5.89 -15.74
N MET A 293 -7.68 5.59 -14.88
CA MET A 293 -7.70 4.38 -14.02
C MET A 293 -8.91 4.40 -13.07
N THR A 294 -9.22 5.55 -12.48
CA THR A 294 -10.37 5.71 -11.58
C THR A 294 -11.68 5.44 -12.33
N ILE A 295 -11.88 6.08 -13.48
CA ILE A 295 -13.08 5.94 -14.30
C ILE A 295 -13.23 4.50 -14.80
N ALA A 296 -12.18 3.93 -15.41
CA ALA A 296 -12.19 2.57 -15.90
C ALA A 296 -12.48 1.56 -14.77
N GLY A 297 -11.87 1.78 -13.59
CA GLY A 297 -12.09 0.97 -12.41
C GLY A 297 -13.55 1.02 -11.93
N ILE A 298 -14.14 2.22 -11.85
CA ILE A 298 -15.56 2.40 -11.48
C ILE A 298 -16.46 1.68 -12.48
N VAL A 299 -16.26 1.88 -13.79
CA VAL A 299 -17.06 1.23 -14.84
C VAL A 299 -16.99 -0.29 -14.73
N LEU A 300 -15.81 -0.87 -14.49
CA LEU A 300 -15.65 -2.30 -14.31
C LEU A 300 -16.28 -2.82 -13.01
N ALA A 301 -16.27 -2.01 -11.95
CA ALA A 301 -16.81 -2.32 -10.63
C ALA A 301 -18.35 -2.27 -10.56
N LEU A 302 -18.99 -1.49 -11.44
CA LEU A 302 -20.45 -1.39 -11.50
C LEU A 302 -21.09 -2.68 -12.06
N PRO A 303 -22.25 -3.10 -11.53
CA PRO A 303 -23.01 -4.21 -12.08
C PRO A 303 -23.59 -3.83 -13.46
N LEU A 304 -23.48 -4.71 -14.46
CA LEU A 304 -24.15 -4.51 -15.75
C LEU A 304 -25.66 -4.63 -15.55
N ARG A 305 -26.38 -3.50 -15.52
CA ARG A 305 -27.82 -3.44 -15.23
C ARG A 305 -28.76 -3.96 -16.35
N ALA A 306 -28.27 -4.62 -17.40
CA ALA A 306 -29.06 -4.87 -18.62
C ALA A 306 -29.56 -6.31 -18.84
N GLU A 307 -28.84 -7.35 -18.40
CA GLU A 307 -29.25 -8.75 -18.68
C GLU A 307 -30.34 -9.29 -17.75
N GLU A 308 -30.38 -8.85 -16.49
CA GLU A 308 -31.43 -9.25 -15.53
C GLU A 308 -32.78 -8.57 -15.81
N ARG A 309 -32.78 -7.38 -16.43
CA ARG A 309 -34.03 -6.74 -16.90
C ARG A 309 -34.55 -7.42 -18.17
N ARG A 310 -33.67 -7.84 -19.10
CA ARG A 310 -34.09 -8.61 -20.29
C ARG A 310 -34.67 -9.99 -19.93
N ARG A 311 -34.08 -10.71 -18.98
CA ARG A 311 -34.58 -12.03 -18.56
C ARG A 311 -35.92 -11.98 -17.81
N ARG A 312 -36.21 -10.90 -17.08
CA ARG A 312 -37.51 -10.72 -16.41
C ARG A 312 -38.63 -10.27 -17.35
N VAL A 313 -38.30 -9.56 -18.44
CA VAL A 313 -39.26 -9.13 -19.47
C VAL A 313 -39.53 -10.24 -20.49
N SER A 314 -38.59 -11.18 -20.70
CA SER A 314 -38.79 -12.34 -21.57
C SER A 314 -39.49 -13.52 -20.89
N SER A 315 -39.80 -13.42 -19.60
CA SER A 315 -40.47 -14.46 -18.80
C SER A 315 -41.84 -14.02 -18.27
N SER A 316 -42.35 -12.89 -18.76
CA SER A 316 -43.69 -12.34 -18.50
C SER A 316 -44.41 -12.15 -19.82
#